data_AF-A0A947ENT0-F1
#
_entry.id   AF-A0A947ENT0-F1
#
_cell.length_a   1.000
_cell.length_b   1.000
_cell.length_c   1.000
_cell.angle_alpha   90.00
_cell.angle_beta   90.00
_cell.angle_gamma   90.00
#
_symmetry.space_group_name_H-M   'P 1'
#
loop_
_entity.id
_entity.type
_entity.pdbx_description
1 polymer ?
#
loop_
_entity_poly.entity_id
_entity_poly.type
_entity_poly.pdbx_seq_one_letter_code
_entity_poly.pdbx_strand_id
1 'polypeptide(L)'
;PGREIDEPKYLDKKMLQFPETAIASLVSESKYLFQNAIFEIVTHAFNIHREDLISEAKAKEVVRKSDQDLHTNVRALYLKKVKTIYGSILQFATNAQSNLKLSKAQNNRVMEIKLANRKMVEILRSAREVNRNIRMYTSGNNEYMRKEYDYYRKLMIQVLRGIFLSIPPKNVASYEKKLMTLRFNSLNKLSKHNDKIDKLIRDNRIDTDMASSLVNDYDNLHDLLENIITVSELLYCRSDTLFSSTNQEHIPIEKIEHT
;
A
#
# COMPACT_ATOMS: atom_id res chain seq x y z
N PRO A 1 -9.15 18.94 -19.86
CA PRO A 1 -9.41 19.27 -18.43
C PRO A 1 -9.63 17.97 -17.61
N GLY A 2 -8.71 17.67 -16.68
CA GLY A 2 -8.88 16.52 -15.79
C GLY A 2 -10.06 16.74 -14.84
N ARG A 3 -10.77 15.66 -14.47
CA ARG A 3 -11.93 15.74 -13.57
C ARG A 3 -11.53 16.34 -12.22
N GLU A 4 -12.47 17.03 -11.59
CA GLU A 4 -12.26 17.65 -10.29
C GLU A 4 -12.23 16.61 -9.15
N ILE A 5 -12.90 15.46 -9.35
CA ILE A 5 -12.94 14.29 -8.49
C ILE A 5 -12.81 13.03 -9.37
N ASP A 6 -11.99 12.07 -8.93
CA ASP A 6 -11.83 10.79 -9.64
C ASP A 6 -12.98 9.82 -9.31
N GLU A 7 -13.42 9.10 -10.33
CA GLU A 7 -14.57 8.19 -10.29
C GLU A 7 -14.12 6.74 -10.53
N PRO A 8 -14.84 5.73 -10.02
CA PRO A 8 -14.49 4.33 -10.24
C PRO A 8 -14.53 3.98 -11.72
N LYS A 9 -13.61 3.11 -12.15
CA LYS A 9 -13.41 2.74 -13.55
C LYS A 9 -13.98 1.37 -13.91
N TYR A 10 -13.99 0.44 -12.96
CA TYR A 10 -14.30 -0.98 -13.13
C TYR A 10 -15.56 -1.41 -12.39
N LEU A 11 -16.17 -0.53 -11.59
CA LEU A 11 -17.39 -0.82 -10.82
C LEU A 11 -18.65 -0.46 -11.61
N ASP A 12 -19.10 -1.38 -12.47
CA ASP A 12 -20.40 -1.27 -13.17
C ASP A 12 -21.44 -2.17 -12.49
N LYS A 13 -22.68 -1.69 -12.35
CA LYS A 13 -23.82 -2.49 -11.85
C LYS A 13 -24.00 -3.81 -12.60
N LYS A 14 -23.67 -3.86 -13.90
CA LYS A 14 -23.70 -5.09 -14.70
C LYS A 14 -22.76 -6.17 -14.16
N MET A 15 -21.68 -5.78 -13.49
CA MET A 15 -20.73 -6.70 -12.88
C MET A 15 -21.23 -7.30 -11.55
N LEU A 16 -22.39 -6.85 -11.04
CA LEU A 16 -23.06 -7.44 -9.88
C LEU A 16 -24.05 -8.56 -10.25
N GLN A 17 -23.95 -9.13 -11.44
CA GLN A 17 -24.80 -10.25 -11.85
C GLN A 17 -24.29 -11.59 -11.33
N PHE A 18 -22.96 -11.78 -11.31
CA PHE A 18 -22.33 -13.03 -10.89
C PHE A 18 -21.20 -12.78 -9.88
N PRO A 19 -21.01 -13.65 -8.86
CA PRO A 19 -19.97 -13.51 -7.85
C PRO A 19 -18.57 -13.29 -8.43
N GLU A 20 -18.21 -14.05 -9.47
CA GLU A 20 -16.89 -14.02 -10.10
C GLU A 20 -16.63 -12.66 -10.75
N THR A 21 -17.62 -12.14 -11.49
CA THR A 21 -17.53 -10.83 -12.15
C THR A 21 -17.50 -9.68 -11.15
N ALA A 22 -18.23 -9.80 -10.04
CA ALA A 22 -18.24 -8.81 -8.97
C ALA A 22 -16.88 -8.73 -8.27
N ILE A 23 -16.32 -9.89 -7.92
CA ILE A 23 -15.01 -9.99 -7.27
C ILE A 23 -13.90 -9.51 -8.22
N ALA A 24 -13.93 -9.90 -9.49
CA ALA A 24 -12.95 -9.44 -10.49
C ALA A 24 -12.96 -7.91 -10.66
N SER A 25 -14.15 -7.31 -10.61
CA SER A 25 -14.32 -5.85 -10.68
C SER A 25 -13.78 -5.15 -9.43
N LEU A 26 -14.07 -5.69 -8.25
CA LEU A 26 -13.50 -5.20 -6.98
C LEU A 26 -11.97 -5.27 -6.97
N VAL A 27 -11.39 -6.39 -7.43
CA VAL A 27 -9.93 -6.54 -7.52
C VAL A 27 -9.35 -5.53 -8.50
N SER A 28 -9.96 -5.37 -9.69
CA SER A 28 -9.48 -4.44 -10.71
C SER A 28 -9.52 -2.99 -10.23
N GLU A 29 -10.63 -2.55 -9.61
CA GLU A 29 -10.75 -1.21 -9.06
C GLU A 29 -9.72 -0.96 -7.94
N SER A 30 -9.57 -1.92 -7.02
CA SER A 30 -8.66 -1.78 -5.90
C SER A 30 -7.19 -1.72 -6.35
N LYS A 31 -6.81 -2.53 -7.35
CA LYS A 31 -5.49 -2.48 -7.98
C LYS A 31 -5.27 -1.15 -8.69
N TYR A 32 -6.27 -0.65 -9.40
CA TYR A 32 -6.21 0.64 -10.08
C TYR A 32 -6.01 1.79 -9.07
N LEU A 33 -6.78 1.82 -7.99
CA LEU A 33 -6.64 2.81 -6.93
C LEU A 33 -5.24 2.76 -6.30
N PHE A 34 -4.74 1.55 -6.01
CA PHE A 34 -3.42 1.34 -5.42
C PHE A 34 -2.28 1.84 -6.31
N GLN A 35 -2.25 1.41 -7.57
CA GLN A 35 -1.16 1.70 -8.51
C GLN A 35 -1.09 3.17 -8.95
N ASN A 36 -2.24 3.87 -8.88
CA ASN A 36 -2.34 5.26 -9.31
C ASN A 36 -2.36 6.18 -8.09
N ALA A 37 -3.53 6.44 -7.52
CA ALA A 37 -3.70 7.46 -6.51
C ALA A 37 -2.85 7.19 -5.26
N ILE A 38 -2.89 5.98 -4.69
CA ILE A 38 -2.17 5.69 -3.44
C ILE A 38 -0.66 5.80 -3.66
N PHE A 39 -0.14 5.16 -4.69
CA PHE A 39 1.28 5.19 -5.00
C PHE A 39 1.78 6.62 -5.26
N GLU A 40 1.05 7.40 -6.06
CA GLU A 40 1.38 8.81 -6.34
C GLU A 40 1.42 9.64 -5.06
N ILE A 41 0.35 9.58 -4.25
CA ILE A 41 0.23 10.41 -3.04
C ILE A 41 1.34 10.07 -2.04
N VAL A 42 1.62 8.79 -1.83
CA VAL A 42 2.69 8.36 -0.90
C VAL A 42 4.06 8.80 -1.42
N THR A 43 4.32 8.66 -2.71
CA THR A 43 5.59 9.09 -3.32
C THR A 43 5.81 10.59 -3.12
N HIS A 44 4.78 11.39 -3.40
CA HIS A 44 4.82 12.85 -3.22
C HIS A 44 4.86 13.26 -1.74
N ALA A 45 4.25 12.51 -0.83
CA ALA A 45 4.31 12.76 0.61
C ALA A 45 5.74 12.63 1.17
N PHE A 46 6.62 11.90 0.49
CA PHE A 46 8.03 11.79 0.85
C PHE A 46 8.94 12.74 0.05
N ASN A 47 8.37 13.76 -0.60
CA ASN A 47 9.06 14.70 -1.49
C ASN A 47 9.86 13.96 -2.57
N ILE A 48 9.26 12.97 -3.22
CA ILE A 48 9.91 12.23 -4.33
C ILE A 48 8.98 12.34 -5.53
N HIS A 49 9.54 12.54 -6.73
CA HIS A 49 8.77 12.45 -7.97
C HIS A 49 8.63 10.99 -8.40
N ARG A 50 7.52 10.66 -9.07
CA ARG A 50 7.25 9.28 -9.52
C ARG A 50 8.33 8.77 -10.47
N GLU A 51 8.83 9.64 -11.35
CA GLU A 51 9.86 9.35 -12.34
C GLU A 51 11.18 8.98 -11.65
N ASP A 52 11.57 9.74 -10.61
CA ASP A 52 12.76 9.44 -9.81
C ASP A 52 12.60 8.13 -9.04
N LEU A 53 11.38 7.86 -8.55
CA LEU A 53 11.08 6.64 -7.83
C LEU A 53 11.24 5.40 -8.71
N ILE A 54 10.97 5.45 -10.02
CA ILE A 54 11.15 4.29 -10.92
C ILE A 54 12.45 4.32 -11.72
N SER A 55 13.29 5.32 -11.51
CA SER A 55 14.59 5.44 -12.17
C SER A 55 15.63 4.43 -11.68
N GLU A 56 16.66 4.22 -12.49
CA GLU A 56 17.86 3.43 -12.12
C GLU A 56 18.77 4.14 -11.10
N ALA A 57 18.52 5.43 -10.81
CA ALA A 57 19.30 6.18 -9.83
C ALA A 57 19.17 5.54 -8.44
N LYS A 58 20.26 5.46 -7.68
CA LYS A 58 20.22 4.85 -6.34
C LYS A 58 19.32 5.67 -5.41
N ALA A 59 18.70 5.05 -4.41
CA ALA A 59 17.82 5.76 -3.46
C ALA A 59 18.51 6.97 -2.78
N LYS A 60 19.82 6.87 -2.50
CA LYS A 60 20.63 7.99 -1.98
C LYS A 60 20.74 9.16 -2.96
N GLU A 61 20.83 8.87 -4.26
CA GLU A 61 20.92 9.89 -5.31
C GLU A 61 19.58 10.56 -5.54
N VAL A 62 18.48 9.81 -5.49
CA VAL A 62 17.11 10.36 -5.56
C VAL A 62 16.90 11.35 -4.42
N VAL A 63 17.13 10.93 -3.16
CA VAL A 63 16.95 11.81 -2.00
C VAL A 63 17.82 13.07 -2.08
N ARG A 64 19.07 12.96 -2.58
CA ARG A 64 19.96 14.11 -2.76
C ARG A 64 19.46 15.11 -3.81
N LYS A 65 18.79 14.63 -4.85
CA LYS A 65 18.25 15.48 -5.94
C LYS A 65 16.88 16.06 -5.61
N SER A 66 16.13 15.39 -4.75
CA SER A 66 14.79 15.81 -4.33
C SER A 66 14.88 16.67 -3.05
N ASP A 67 15.51 17.84 -3.14
CA ASP A 67 15.66 18.76 -2.00
C ASP A 67 14.54 19.80 -1.88
N GLN A 68 13.64 19.85 -2.87
CA GLN A 68 12.50 20.76 -2.90
C GLN A 68 11.25 20.16 -2.23
N ASP A 69 10.51 21.00 -1.52
CA ASP A 69 9.18 20.66 -1.02
C ASP A 69 8.19 20.62 -2.20
N LEU A 70 7.56 19.46 -2.42
CA LEU A 70 6.53 19.30 -3.45
C LEU A 70 5.19 19.95 -3.05
N HIS A 71 5.11 20.50 -1.83
CA HIS A 71 3.92 21.09 -1.24
C HIS A 71 2.70 20.15 -1.26
N THR A 72 2.97 18.84 -1.12
CA THR A 72 1.98 17.78 -1.18
C THR A 72 0.91 17.96 -0.10
N ASN A 73 -0.34 18.18 -0.50
CA ASN A 73 -1.47 18.15 0.40
C ASN A 73 -2.17 16.79 0.33
N VAL A 74 -1.71 15.86 1.18
CA VAL A 74 -2.24 14.48 1.23
C VAL A 74 -3.75 14.46 1.47
N ARG A 75 -4.29 15.35 2.31
CA ARG A 75 -5.73 15.43 2.58
C ARG A 75 -6.53 15.86 1.35
N ALA A 76 -6.07 16.88 0.64
CA ALA A 76 -6.72 17.34 -0.58
C ALA A 76 -6.70 16.25 -1.67
N LEU A 77 -5.56 15.57 -1.83
CA LEU A 77 -5.43 14.47 -2.78
C LEU A 77 -6.31 13.27 -2.41
N TYR A 78 -6.45 12.94 -1.12
CA TYR A 78 -7.39 11.92 -0.66
C TYR A 78 -8.84 12.26 -1.06
N LEU A 79 -9.28 13.51 -0.80
CA LEU A 79 -10.63 13.95 -1.13
C LEU A 79 -10.89 13.90 -2.64
N LYS A 80 -9.90 14.28 -3.45
CA LYS A 80 -10.01 14.35 -4.90
C LYS A 80 -9.89 13.00 -5.59
N LYS A 81 -8.93 12.16 -5.18
CA LYS A 81 -8.51 10.97 -5.93
C LYS A 81 -8.93 9.64 -5.33
N VAL A 82 -9.32 9.61 -4.05
CA VAL A 82 -9.44 8.34 -3.29
C VAL A 82 -10.81 8.18 -2.65
N LYS A 83 -11.34 9.22 -2.02
CA LYS A 83 -12.54 9.12 -1.18
C LYS A 83 -13.75 8.53 -1.92
N THR A 84 -14.03 9.03 -3.13
CA THR A 84 -15.16 8.56 -3.94
C THR A 84 -14.99 7.10 -4.33
N ILE A 85 -13.85 6.75 -4.92
CA ILE A 85 -13.53 5.38 -5.35
C ILE A 85 -13.58 4.40 -4.17
N TYR A 86 -12.98 4.76 -3.03
CA TYR A 86 -13.03 3.97 -1.81
C TYR A 86 -14.47 3.70 -1.35
N GLY A 87 -15.30 4.74 -1.30
CA GLY A 87 -16.72 4.63 -0.97
C GLY A 87 -17.48 3.70 -1.93
N SER A 88 -17.23 3.85 -3.23
CA SER A 88 -17.84 2.99 -4.26
C SER A 88 -17.41 1.53 -4.12
N ILE A 89 -16.15 1.24 -3.80
CA ILE A 89 -15.67 -0.12 -3.54
C ILE A 89 -16.41 -0.73 -2.33
N LEU A 90 -16.55 0.02 -1.23
CA LEU A 90 -17.25 -0.47 -0.05
C LEU A 90 -18.73 -0.74 -0.33
N GLN A 91 -19.40 0.16 -1.04
CA GLN A 91 -20.80 0.00 -1.43
C GLN A 91 -20.98 -1.22 -2.35
N PHE A 92 -20.14 -1.33 -3.39
CA PHE A 92 -20.19 -2.43 -4.34
C PHE A 92 -19.95 -3.79 -3.66
N ALA A 93 -18.95 -3.85 -2.78
CA ALA A 93 -18.65 -5.07 -2.01
C ALA A 93 -19.81 -5.48 -1.10
N THR A 94 -20.41 -4.53 -0.39
CA THR A 94 -21.58 -4.79 0.47
C THR A 94 -22.77 -5.29 -0.36
N ASN A 95 -23.06 -4.63 -1.50
CA ASN A 95 -24.13 -5.07 -2.39
C ASN A 95 -23.90 -6.47 -2.95
N ALA A 96 -22.65 -6.80 -3.33
CA ALA A 96 -22.30 -8.15 -3.77
C ALA A 96 -22.57 -9.18 -2.66
N GLN A 97 -22.12 -8.91 -1.43
CA GLN A 97 -22.33 -9.82 -0.29
C GLN A 97 -23.80 -9.99 0.09
N SER A 98 -24.64 -8.96 -0.10
CA SER A 98 -26.07 -9.00 0.23
C SER A 98 -26.94 -9.63 -0.86
N ASN A 99 -26.61 -9.41 -2.13
CA ASN A 99 -27.51 -9.75 -3.25
C ASN A 99 -27.09 -11.02 -4.00
N LEU A 100 -25.84 -11.49 -3.82
CA LEU A 100 -25.33 -12.67 -4.51
C LEU A 100 -25.10 -13.82 -3.51
N LYS A 101 -25.24 -15.05 -3.99
CA LYS A 101 -24.87 -16.26 -3.22
C LYS A 101 -23.38 -16.51 -3.37
N LEU A 102 -22.58 -16.02 -2.42
CA LEU A 102 -21.13 -16.24 -2.40
C LEU A 102 -20.78 -17.52 -1.65
N SER A 103 -19.81 -18.27 -2.16
CA SER A 103 -19.13 -19.31 -1.37
C SER A 103 -18.36 -18.68 -0.21
N LYS A 104 -17.97 -19.49 0.78
CA LYS A 104 -17.12 -19.03 1.91
C LYS A 104 -15.80 -18.42 1.40
N ALA A 105 -15.18 -19.04 0.40
CA ALA A 105 -13.94 -18.55 -0.20
C ALA A 105 -14.14 -17.21 -0.92
N GLN A 106 -15.23 -17.06 -1.67
CA GLN A 106 -15.60 -15.81 -2.34
C GLN A 106 -15.89 -14.70 -1.34
N ASN A 107 -16.61 -14.99 -0.27
CA ASN A 107 -16.91 -14.03 0.78
C ASN A 107 -15.62 -13.55 1.49
N ASN A 108 -14.74 -14.49 1.85
CA ASN A 108 -13.42 -14.17 2.40
C ASN A 108 -12.62 -13.27 1.43
N ARG A 109 -12.67 -13.56 0.13
CA ARG A 109 -11.99 -12.73 -0.88
C ARG A 109 -12.51 -11.30 -0.91
N VAL A 110 -13.83 -11.11 -0.82
CA VAL A 110 -14.43 -9.76 -0.71
C VAL A 110 -13.97 -9.05 0.58
N MET A 111 -13.90 -9.76 1.71
CA MET A 111 -13.41 -9.19 2.98
C MET A 111 -11.94 -8.76 2.89
N GLU A 112 -11.07 -9.57 2.29
CA GLU A 112 -9.67 -9.24 2.03
C GLU A 112 -9.52 -7.97 1.17
N ILE A 113 -10.36 -7.83 0.13
CA ILE A 113 -10.35 -6.64 -0.72
C ILE A 113 -10.79 -5.41 0.08
N LYS A 114 -11.83 -5.51 0.90
CA LYS A 114 -12.26 -4.41 1.80
C LYS A 114 -11.15 -4.03 2.78
N LEU A 115 -10.43 -5.01 3.32
CA LEU A 115 -9.28 -4.80 4.20
C LEU A 115 -8.15 -4.06 3.48
N ALA A 116 -7.78 -4.49 2.26
CA ALA A 116 -6.76 -3.82 1.47
C ALA A 116 -7.10 -2.33 1.24
N ASN A 117 -8.36 -2.05 0.89
CA ASN A 117 -8.81 -0.68 0.68
C ASN A 117 -8.83 0.17 1.96
N ARG A 118 -9.18 -0.41 3.12
CA ARG A 118 -9.07 0.28 4.41
C ARG A 118 -7.61 0.61 4.73
N LYS A 119 -6.71 -0.35 4.52
CA LYS A 119 -5.26 -0.15 4.71
C LYS A 119 -4.69 0.93 3.80
N MET A 120 -5.21 1.09 2.58
CA MET A 120 -4.84 2.23 1.72
C MET A 120 -5.19 3.58 2.36
N VAL A 121 -6.32 3.71 3.05
CA VAL A 121 -6.68 4.94 3.77
C VAL A 121 -5.75 5.15 4.98
N GLU A 122 -5.40 4.08 5.69
CA GLU A 122 -4.43 4.12 6.80
C GLU A 122 -3.05 4.59 6.32
N ILE A 123 -2.58 4.09 5.17
CA ILE A 123 -1.35 4.53 4.50
C ILE A 123 -1.37 6.05 4.28
N LEU A 124 -2.46 6.60 3.73
CA LEU A 124 -2.54 8.05 3.49
C LEU A 124 -2.52 8.86 4.78
N ARG A 125 -3.14 8.34 5.85
CA ARG A 125 -3.10 8.99 7.17
C ARG A 125 -1.67 9.05 7.71
N SER A 126 -0.96 7.93 7.75
CA SER A 126 0.42 7.88 8.24
C SER A 126 1.37 8.68 7.34
N ALA A 127 1.17 8.65 6.01
CA ALA A 127 1.94 9.46 5.07
C ALA A 127 1.77 10.96 5.31
N ARG A 128 0.55 11.40 5.69
CA ARG A 128 0.27 12.79 6.03
C ARG A 128 1.04 13.24 7.27
N GLU A 129 1.12 12.41 8.31
CA GLU A 129 1.87 12.74 9.52
C GLU A 129 3.35 12.90 9.21
N VAL A 130 3.97 11.90 8.57
CA VAL A 130 5.40 11.93 8.22
C VAL A 130 5.73 13.07 7.25
N ASN A 131 4.84 13.37 6.29
CA ASN A 131 5.03 14.45 5.33
C ASN A 131 5.25 15.81 6.02
N ARG A 132 4.53 16.10 7.11
CA ARG A 132 4.66 17.37 7.83
C ARG A 132 6.12 17.61 8.26
N ASN A 133 6.77 16.59 8.81
CA ASN A 133 8.13 16.71 9.31
C ASN A 133 9.17 16.54 8.20
N ILE A 134 8.91 15.73 7.17
CA ILE A 134 9.74 15.72 5.95
C ILE A 134 9.84 17.12 5.36
N ARG A 135 8.71 17.82 5.18
CA ARG A 135 8.69 19.18 4.63
C ARG A 135 9.45 20.17 5.51
N MET A 136 9.37 20.02 6.82
CA MET A 136 10.05 20.90 7.77
C MET A 136 11.57 20.68 7.82
N TYR A 137 12.01 19.43 7.87
CA TYR A 137 13.40 19.10 8.21
C TYR A 137 14.30 18.79 7.00
N THR A 138 13.74 18.43 5.84
CA THR A 138 14.57 18.17 4.64
C THR A 138 15.24 19.43 4.09
N SER A 139 14.57 20.58 4.17
CA SER A 139 15.12 21.90 3.81
C SER A 139 15.65 22.70 5.02
N GLY A 140 15.62 22.12 6.22
CA GLY A 140 15.97 22.79 7.47
C GLY A 140 17.47 22.81 7.80
N ASN A 141 17.85 23.62 8.78
CA ASN A 141 19.24 23.82 9.18
C ASN A 141 19.82 22.67 10.03
N ASN A 142 18.98 21.94 10.78
CA ASN A 142 19.47 20.83 11.62
C ASN A 142 19.86 19.63 10.76
N GLU A 143 21.16 19.43 10.59
CA GLU A 143 21.69 18.35 9.76
C GLU A 143 21.41 16.95 10.30
N TYR A 144 21.17 16.78 11.60
CA TYR A 144 20.83 15.50 12.20
C TYR A 144 19.39 15.12 11.83
N MET A 145 18.44 16.04 12.02
CA MET A 145 17.05 15.83 11.59
C MET A 145 16.96 15.53 10.10
N ARG A 146 17.68 16.29 9.27
CA ARG A 146 17.74 16.04 7.83
C ARG A 146 18.24 14.62 7.52
N LYS A 147 19.29 14.15 8.19
CA LYS A 147 19.84 12.79 8.01
C LYS A 147 18.83 11.69 8.37
N GLU A 148 18.05 11.88 9.44
CA GLU A 148 17.01 10.92 9.87
C GLU A 148 15.85 10.87 8.86
N TYR A 149 15.31 12.01 8.43
CA TYR A 149 14.23 12.03 7.43
C TYR A 149 14.70 11.58 6.03
N ASP A 150 15.94 11.86 5.65
CA ASP A 150 16.53 11.29 4.43
C ASP A 150 16.64 9.76 4.54
N TYR A 151 16.89 9.22 5.73
CA TYR A 151 16.86 7.78 5.96
C TYR A 151 15.45 7.21 5.75
N TYR A 152 14.41 7.83 6.31
CA TYR A 152 13.01 7.44 6.08
C TYR A 152 12.64 7.46 4.60
N ARG A 153 13.02 8.52 3.88
CA ARG A 153 12.79 8.65 2.44
C ARG A 153 13.50 7.55 1.64
N LYS A 154 14.77 7.25 1.94
CA LYS A 154 15.50 6.13 1.29
C LYS A 154 14.82 4.80 1.54
N LEU A 155 14.35 4.55 2.76
CA LEU A 155 13.69 3.30 3.11
C LEU A 155 12.37 3.15 2.33
N MET A 156 11.56 4.21 2.25
CA MET A 156 10.35 4.18 1.44
C MET A 156 10.62 3.99 -0.05
N ILE A 157 11.63 4.64 -0.62
CA ILE A 157 12.03 4.41 -2.02
C ILE A 157 12.32 2.93 -2.26
N GLN A 158 13.07 2.29 -1.37
CA GLN A 158 13.40 0.87 -1.50
C GLN A 158 12.16 -0.02 -1.49
N VAL A 159 11.22 0.23 -0.58
CA VAL A 159 9.98 -0.57 -0.49
C VAL A 159 9.05 -0.31 -1.66
N LEU A 160 8.80 0.95 -1.99
CA LEU A 160 7.94 1.33 -3.11
C LEU A 160 8.46 0.78 -4.44
N ARG A 161 9.77 0.85 -4.71
CA ARG A 161 10.39 0.22 -5.89
C ARG A 161 10.25 -1.29 -5.87
N GLY A 162 10.51 -1.92 -4.72
CA GLY A 162 10.43 -3.36 -4.55
C GLY A 162 9.05 -3.92 -4.90
N ILE A 163 8.00 -3.17 -4.58
CA ILE A 163 6.60 -3.45 -4.91
C ILE A 163 6.29 -3.09 -6.36
N PHE A 164 6.44 -1.81 -6.73
CA PHE A 164 5.90 -1.27 -7.99
C PHE A 164 6.56 -1.88 -9.23
N LEU A 165 7.88 -2.08 -9.22
CA LEU A 165 8.60 -2.70 -10.34
C LEU A 165 8.32 -4.21 -10.48
N SER A 166 7.55 -4.80 -9.57
CA SER A 166 7.19 -6.21 -9.57
C SER A 166 5.71 -6.45 -9.81
N ILE A 167 4.96 -5.40 -10.12
CA ILE A 167 3.55 -5.45 -10.44
C ILE A 167 3.35 -5.25 -11.96
N PRO A 168 2.53 -6.07 -12.63
CA PRO A 168 1.94 -7.32 -12.13
C PRO A 168 3.03 -8.41 -11.98
N PRO A 169 2.90 -9.31 -10.97
CA PRO A 169 3.90 -10.36 -10.77
C PRO A 169 3.84 -11.42 -11.87
N LYS A 170 5.01 -11.80 -12.40
CA LYS A 170 5.12 -12.94 -13.35
C LYS A 170 4.84 -14.28 -12.68
N ASN A 171 5.19 -14.40 -11.39
CA ASN A 171 4.96 -15.59 -10.58
C ASN A 171 4.54 -15.15 -9.17
N VAL A 172 3.38 -15.63 -8.72
CA VAL A 172 2.77 -15.22 -7.44
C VAL A 172 3.61 -15.67 -6.24
N ALA A 173 4.06 -16.92 -6.20
CA ALA A 173 4.83 -17.46 -5.07
C ALA A 173 6.19 -16.74 -4.91
N SER A 174 6.87 -16.45 -6.01
CA SER A 174 8.10 -15.67 -6.02
C SER A 174 7.86 -14.25 -5.52
N TYR A 175 6.76 -13.62 -5.94
CA TYR A 175 6.39 -12.28 -5.49
C TYR A 175 6.04 -12.25 -4.00
N GLU A 176 5.29 -13.23 -3.49
CA GLU A 176 4.99 -13.37 -2.06
C GLU A 176 6.28 -13.49 -1.23
N LYS A 177 7.20 -14.36 -1.64
CA LYS A 177 8.52 -14.47 -0.99
C LYS A 177 9.30 -13.16 -1.02
N LYS A 178 9.22 -12.41 -2.13
CA LYS A 178 9.85 -11.08 -2.25
C LYS A 178 9.23 -10.09 -1.27
N LEU A 179 7.91 -10.04 -1.14
CA LEU A 179 7.20 -9.16 -0.20
C LEU A 179 7.55 -9.50 1.26
N MET A 180 7.60 -10.79 1.61
CA MET A 180 8.07 -11.24 2.94
C MET A 180 9.50 -10.77 3.23
N THR A 181 10.41 -10.94 2.27
CA THR A 181 11.81 -10.49 2.38
C THR A 181 11.90 -8.97 2.51
N LEU A 182 11.10 -8.24 1.72
CA LEU A 182 11.05 -6.79 1.74
C LEU A 182 10.58 -6.29 3.11
N ARG A 183 9.50 -6.87 3.65
CA ARG A 183 8.96 -6.57 4.97
C ARG A 183 9.98 -6.76 6.07
N PHE A 184 10.54 -7.97 6.16
CA PHE A 184 11.52 -8.30 7.19
C PHE A 184 12.71 -7.33 7.13
N ASN A 185 13.25 -7.09 5.93
CA ASN A 185 14.39 -6.21 5.77
C ASN A 185 14.07 -4.76 6.09
N SER A 186 12.91 -4.24 5.67
CA SER A 186 12.55 -2.84 5.91
C SER A 186 12.28 -2.57 7.38
N LEU A 187 11.53 -3.44 8.06
CA LEU A 187 11.24 -3.28 9.49
C LEU A 187 12.49 -3.45 10.35
N ASN A 188 13.32 -4.44 10.06
CA ASN A 188 14.57 -4.64 10.80
C ASN A 188 15.53 -3.46 10.62
N LYS A 189 15.60 -2.90 9.41
CA LYS A 189 16.35 -1.67 9.15
C LYS A 189 15.82 -0.50 9.98
N LEU A 190 14.50 -0.29 9.97
CA LEU A 190 13.85 0.79 10.70
C LEU A 190 14.09 0.67 12.22
N SER A 191 13.85 -0.51 12.80
CA SER A 191 14.08 -0.79 14.22
C SER A 191 15.53 -0.52 14.64
N LYS A 192 16.52 -1.07 13.91
CA LYS A 192 17.95 -0.82 14.20
C LYS A 192 18.36 0.65 14.02
N HIS A 193 17.62 1.42 13.24
CA HIS A 193 17.89 2.85 13.09
C HIS A 193 17.38 3.64 14.29
N ASN A 194 16.23 3.25 14.83
CA ASN A 194 15.56 3.91 15.94
C ASN A 194 16.42 3.96 17.22
N ASP A 195 17.25 2.93 17.46
CA ASP A 195 18.19 2.88 18.59
C ASP A 195 19.17 4.08 18.64
N LYS A 196 19.29 4.84 17.55
CA LYS A 196 20.16 6.01 17.45
C LYS A 196 19.52 7.29 17.96
N ILE A 197 18.19 7.35 18.09
CA ILE A 197 17.48 8.56 18.52
C ILE A 197 17.89 8.94 19.95
N ASP A 198 17.95 7.97 20.86
CA ASP A 198 18.39 8.21 22.25
C ASP A 198 19.79 8.82 22.32
N LYS A 199 20.67 8.45 21.38
CA LYS A 199 22.01 9.04 21.30
C LYS A 199 21.94 10.50 20.86
N LEU A 200 21.11 10.84 19.88
CA LEU A 200 20.93 12.24 19.43
C LEU A 200 20.41 13.13 20.57
N ILE A 201 19.52 12.60 21.40
CA ILE A 201 18.99 13.28 22.60
C ILE A 201 20.12 13.52 23.60
N ARG A 202 20.84 12.46 24.01
CA ARG A 202 21.94 12.56 25.00
C ARG A 202 23.07 13.48 24.55
N ASP A 203 23.38 13.48 23.26
CA ASP A 203 24.45 14.30 22.67
C ASP A 203 23.98 15.75 22.37
N ASN A 204 22.77 16.14 22.78
CA ASN A 204 22.15 17.45 22.54
C ASN A 204 22.17 17.86 21.05
N ARG A 205 21.95 16.89 20.14
CA ARG A 205 21.91 17.11 18.68
C ARG A 205 20.53 17.48 18.17
N ILE A 206 19.51 17.13 18.94
CA ILE A 206 18.10 17.43 18.70
C ILE A 206 17.47 17.88 20.01
N ASP A 207 16.44 18.72 19.94
CA ASP A 207 15.65 19.12 21.09
C ASP A 207 14.53 18.12 21.40
N THR A 208 13.74 18.41 22.43
CA THR A 208 12.62 17.56 22.88
C THR A 208 11.52 17.43 21.83
N ASP A 209 11.25 18.49 21.06
CA ASP A 209 10.18 18.52 20.06
C ASP A 209 10.59 17.73 18.81
N MET A 210 11.86 17.86 18.41
CA MET A 210 12.51 17.06 17.37
C MET A 210 12.54 15.58 17.74
N ALA A 211 12.89 15.25 18.99
CA ALA A 211 12.87 13.88 19.49
C ALA A 211 11.46 13.27 19.45
N SER A 212 10.46 14.01 19.94
CA SER A 212 9.06 13.58 19.87
C SER A 212 8.60 13.36 18.43
N SER A 213 9.01 14.24 17.51
CA SER A 213 8.71 14.11 16.08
C SER A 213 9.27 12.81 15.48
N LEU A 214 10.54 12.49 15.76
CA LEU A 214 11.17 11.26 15.27
C LEU A 214 10.52 10.00 15.83
N VAL A 215 10.20 9.97 17.13
CA VAL A 215 9.55 8.81 17.77
C VAL A 215 8.16 8.56 17.18
N ASN A 216 7.35 9.61 17.01
CA ASN A 216 6.02 9.46 16.39
C ASN A 216 6.12 9.05 14.91
N ASP A 217 7.08 9.60 14.17
CA ASP A 217 7.26 9.27 12.76
C ASP A 217 7.87 7.89 12.54
N TYR A 218 8.60 7.34 13.51
CA TYR A 218 8.98 5.93 13.50
C TYR A 218 7.75 5.03 13.43
N ASP A 219 6.74 5.27 14.29
CA ASP A 219 5.51 4.48 14.30
C ASP A 219 4.70 4.69 13.01
N ASN A 220 4.56 5.94 12.57
CA ASN A 220 3.88 6.23 11.30
C ASN A 220 4.58 5.56 10.11
N LEU A 221 5.91 5.55 10.08
CA LEU A 221 6.69 4.89 9.04
C LEU A 221 6.59 3.37 9.12
N HIS A 222 6.58 2.80 10.33
CA HIS A 222 6.33 1.37 10.53
C HIS A 222 4.98 0.98 9.92
N ASP A 223 3.91 1.70 10.27
CA ASP A 223 2.56 1.48 9.76
C ASP A 223 2.51 1.61 8.22
N LEU A 224 3.21 2.59 7.66
CA LEU A 224 3.32 2.76 6.20
C LEU A 224 3.94 1.53 5.53
N LEU A 225 5.09 1.08 6.04
CA LEU A 225 5.83 -0.05 5.50
C LEU A 225 5.02 -1.34 5.58
N GLU A 226 4.40 -1.61 6.73
CA GLU A 226 3.55 -2.79 6.89
C GLU A 226 2.34 -2.75 5.97
N ASN A 227 1.58 -1.65 6.02
CA ASN A 227 0.33 -1.57 5.28
C ASN A 227 0.55 -1.63 3.77
N ILE A 228 1.59 -0.99 3.24
CA ILE A 228 1.82 -0.99 1.78
C ILE A 228 2.20 -2.39 1.25
N ILE A 229 2.94 -3.16 2.04
CA ILE A 229 3.27 -4.55 1.71
C ILE A 229 2.03 -5.43 1.86
N THR A 230 1.27 -5.29 2.94
CA THR A 230 0.03 -6.06 3.13
C THR A 230 -1.01 -5.80 2.05
N VAL A 231 -1.19 -4.55 1.62
CA VAL A 231 -2.06 -4.21 0.48
C VAL A 231 -1.59 -4.93 -0.78
N SER A 232 -0.28 -4.97 -1.01
CA SER A 232 0.31 -5.67 -2.16
C SER A 232 0.04 -7.18 -2.09
N GLU A 233 0.17 -7.82 -0.93
CA GLU A 233 -0.15 -9.25 -0.75
C GLU A 233 -1.63 -9.53 -1.01
N LEU A 234 -2.51 -8.76 -0.39
CA LEU A 234 -3.96 -8.94 -0.51
C LEU A 234 -4.45 -8.78 -1.95
N LEU A 235 -3.86 -7.86 -2.72
CA LEU A 235 -4.28 -7.62 -4.10
C LEU A 235 -3.64 -8.54 -5.13
N TYR A 236 -2.38 -8.95 -4.94
CA TYR A 236 -1.61 -9.63 -5.99
C TYR A 236 -1.25 -11.08 -5.69
N CYS A 237 -1.32 -11.53 -4.42
CA CYS A 237 -0.98 -12.91 -4.05
C CYS A 237 -2.20 -13.81 -3.77
N ARG A 238 -3.39 -13.23 -3.59
CA ARG A 238 -4.63 -13.95 -3.27
C ARG A 238 -5.52 -14.11 -4.50
N SER A 239 -5.07 -14.90 -5.49
CA SER A 239 -5.75 -15.02 -6.80
C SER A 239 -6.38 -16.40 -7.07
N ASP A 240 -5.92 -17.46 -6.41
CA ASP A 240 -6.16 -18.84 -6.89
C ASP A 240 -7.42 -19.54 -6.34
N THR A 241 -8.18 -18.89 -5.47
CA THR A 241 -9.37 -19.51 -4.83
C THR A 241 -10.66 -19.35 -5.63
N LEU A 242 -10.67 -18.55 -6.70
CA LEU A 242 -11.89 -18.33 -7.50
C LEU A 242 -12.14 -19.40 -8.57
N PHE A 243 -11.10 -20.11 -9.01
CA PHE A 243 -11.18 -21.10 -10.10
C PHE A 243 -10.94 -22.55 -9.66
N SER A 244 -10.63 -22.78 -8.38
CA SER A 244 -10.31 -24.10 -7.84
C SER A 244 -11.54 -24.92 -7.42
N SER A 245 -12.75 -24.36 -7.49
CA SER A 245 -13.99 -25.04 -7.07
C SER A 245 -14.77 -25.74 -8.20
N THR A 246 -14.23 -25.85 -9.42
CA THR A 246 -14.94 -26.46 -10.56
C THR A 246 -14.56 -27.91 -10.90
N ASN A 247 -13.58 -28.54 -10.22
CA ASN A 247 -13.17 -29.94 -10.50
C ASN A 247 -13.29 -30.87 -9.29
N GLN A 248 -14.49 -30.95 -8.70
CA GLN A 248 -14.89 -32.15 -7.96
C GLN A 248 -16.12 -32.73 -8.63
N GLU A 249 -15.92 -33.36 -9.79
CA GLU A 249 -16.89 -34.30 -10.32
C GLU A 249 -17.00 -35.47 -9.32
N HIS A 250 -18.22 -35.64 -8.83
CA HIS A 250 -18.67 -36.79 -8.07
C HIS A 250 -18.42 -38.05 -8.91
N ILE A 251 -17.47 -38.90 -8.52
CA ILE A 251 -17.46 -40.29 -8.99
C ILE A 251 -18.53 -41.03 -8.19
N PRO A 252 -19.61 -41.53 -8.81
CA PRO A 252 -20.59 -42.34 -8.11
C PRO A 252 -19.93 -43.67 -7.74
N ILE A 253 -20.01 -44.04 -6.46
CA ILE A 253 -19.70 -45.40 -6.02
C ILE A 253 -20.88 -46.27 -6.45
N GLU A 254 -20.76 -46.93 -7.60
CA GLU A 254 -21.60 -48.08 -7.93
C GLU A 254 -20.74 -49.35 -8.09
N LYS A 255 -21.05 -50.30 -7.21
CA LYS A 255 -20.96 -51.77 -7.36
C LYS A 255 -19.56 -52.39 -7.43
N ILE A 256 -19.09 -52.80 -6.25
CA ILE A 256 -18.37 -54.08 -6.11
C ILE A 256 -19.32 -55.02 -5.37
N GLU A 257 -20.12 -55.77 -6.13
CA GLU A 257 -20.76 -57.00 -5.69
C GLU A 257 -20.23 -58.15 -6.55
N HIS A 258 -19.66 -59.16 -5.88
CA HIS A 258 -19.57 -60.57 -6.25
C HIS A 258 -19.16 -60.94 -7.69
N THR A 259 -17.90 -61.38 -7.86
CA THR A 259 -17.54 -62.77 -8.21
C THR A 259 -16.05 -63.02 -8.04
#